data_AF-A0A2N9LVP4-F1
#
_entry.id   AF-A0A2N9LVP4-F1
#
_cell.length_a   1.000
_cell.length_b   1.000
_cell.length_c   1.000
_cell.angle_alpha   90.00
_cell.angle_beta   90.00
_cell.angle_gamma   90.00
#
_symmetry.space_group_name_H-M   'P 1'
#
loop_
_entity.id
_entity.type
_entity.pdbx_description
1 polymer ?
#
loop_
_entity_poly.entity_id
_entity_poly.type
_entity_poly.pdbx_seq_one_letter_code
_entity_poly.pdbx_strand_id
1 'polypeptide(L)'
;MLSPRAKSRLMSSRLGGINSHPAQIRFMLGERDYHLNVEYLGRLEIAISGRFTGRIYRFNPVQPIQQVDPRDAFYLLASRRFGVAR
;
A
#
# COMPACT_ATOMS: atom_id res chain seq x y z
N MET A 1 -20.22 -27.87 43.48
CA MET A 1 -20.96 -28.42 42.32
C MET A 1 -21.97 -27.38 41.82
N LEU A 2 -21.78 -26.94 40.57
CA LEU A 2 -22.71 -26.43 39.53
C LEU A 2 -23.97 -25.58 39.85
N SER A 3 -23.96 -24.33 39.35
CA SER A 3 -24.89 -23.62 38.42
C SER A 3 -26.11 -24.42 37.88
N PRO A 4 -27.32 -23.84 37.55
CA PRO A 4 -27.45 -22.73 36.59
C PRO A 4 -28.67 -21.78 36.64
N ARG A 5 -28.46 -20.52 36.20
CA ARG A 5 -29.49 -19.79 35.44
C ARG A 5 -28.89 -18.67 34.58
N ALA A 6 -29.26 -18.65 33.31
CA ALA A 6 -28.78 -17.75 32.28
C ALA A 6 -29.91 -16.88 31.72
N LYS A 7 -29.60 -15.60 31.42
CA LYS A 7 -29.82 -14.87 30.15
C LYS A 7 -30.18 -13.39 30.34
N SER A 8 -29.18 -12.54 30.05
CA SER A 8 -29.19 -11.39 29.12
C SER A 8 -30.15 -10.20 29.36
N ARG A 9 -29.57 -9.00 29.56
CA ARG A 9 -29.52 -7.93 28.51
C ARG A 9 -28.84 -6.64 29.02
N LEU A 10 -27.81 -6.23 28.27
CA LEU A 10 -27.49 -4.87 27.80
C LEU A 10 -27.45 -3.69 28.80
N MET A 11 -26.25 -3.15 29.03
CA MET A 11 -25.87 -1.72 28.90
C MET A 11 -24.34 -1.61 29.14
N SER A 12 -23.53 -1.51 28.08
CA SER A 12 -22.95 -0.26 27.59
C SER A 12 -21.78 0.30 28.41
N SER A 13 -20.62 -0.36 28.34
CA SER A 13 -19.32 0.27 28.58
C SER A 13 -18.67 0.58 27.23
N ARG A 14 -18.96 1.78 26.73
CA ARG A 14 -18.26 2.38 25.58
C ARG A 14 -16.81 2.70 25.99
N LEU A 15 -15.90 1.77 25.75
CA LEU A 15 -14.49 2.08 25.56
C LEU A 15 -14.16 1.71 24.11
N GLY A 16 -14.48 2.63 23.21
CA GLY A 16 -14.25 2.50 21.79
C GLY A 16 -13.41 3.66 21.30
N GLY A 17 -12.24 3.33 20.75
CA GLY A 17 -11.64 4.08 19.66
C GLY A 17 -10.78 5.26 20.05
N ILE A 18 -9.53 4.98 20.39
CA ILE A 18 -8.41 5.78 19.87
C ILE A 18 -8.52 5.80 18.34
N ASN A 19 -9.27 6.77 17.81
CA ASN A 19 -9.28 7.10 16.39
C ASN A 19 -7.99 7.85 16.07
N SER A 20 -6.87 7.13 16.11
CA SER A 20 -5.70 7.46 15.34
C SER A 20 -6.13 7.50 13.88
N HIS A 21 -6.39 8.69 13.35
CA HIS A 21 -6.51 8.94 11.92
C HIS A 21 -5.11 9.29 11.40
N PRO A 22 -4.26 8.32 10.98
CA PRO A 22 -3.21 8.66 10.07
C PRO A 22 -3.86 8.89 8.70
N ALA A 23 -3.85 10.15 8.28
CA ALA A 23 -3.85 10.58 6.89
C ALA A 23 -4.67 9.71 5.91
N GLN A 24 -6.00 9.82 5.97
CA GLN A 24 -6.80 9.57 4.77
C GLN A 24 -6.53 10.72 3.81
N ILE A 25 -5.40 10.65 3.09
CA ILE A 25 -5.24 11.39 1.84
C ILE A 25 -6.37 10.88 0.96
N ARG A 26 -7.36 11.75 0.80
CA ARG A 26 -8.55 11.53 0.01
C ARG A 26 -8.14 11.46 -1.46
N PHE A 27 -7.73 10.28 -1.91
CA PHE A 27 -7.60 9.95 -3.33
C PHE A 27 -9.00 9.77 -3.93
N MET A 28 -9.78 10.84 -3.96
CA MET A 28 -11.09 10.91 -4.61
C MET A 28 -10.98 11.79 -5.86
N LEU A 29 -10.15 11.36 -6.80
CA LEU A 29 -10.24 11.73 -8.21
C LEU A 29 -10.34 10.41 -8.95
N GLY A 30 -11.50 10.19 -9.59
CA GLY A 30 -12.02 8.89 -9.98
C GLY A 30 -11.02 7.96 -10.64
N GLU A 31 -11.20 6.67 -10.35
CA GLU A 31 -10.98 5.42 -11.10
C GLU A 31 -10.38 5.51 -12.53
N ARG A 32 -9.40 6.36 -12.75
CA ARG A 32 -8.42 6.26 -13.81
C ARG A 32 -7.28 5.51 -13.17
N ASP A 33 -6.83 4.45 -13.82
CA ASP A 33 -5.60 3.73 -13.50
C ASP A 33 -4.41 4.70 -13.57
N TYR A 34 -4.23 5.52 -12.54
CA TYR A 34 -3.11 6.44 -12.41
C TYR A 34 -1.90 5.59 -12.08
N HIS A 35 -1.22 5.13 -13.11
CA HIS A 35 0.10 4.53 -12.99
C HIS A 35 1.17 5.63 -13.04
N LEU A 36 2.23 5.45 -12.26
CA LEU A 36 3.41 6.29 -12.32
C LEU A 36 4.48 5.59 -13.17
N ASN A 37 5.04 6.30 -14.14
CA ASN A 37 6.19 5.81 -14.89
C ASN A 37 7.44 5.92 -14.00
N VAL A 38 7.97 4.79 -13.60
CA VAL A 38 9.19 4.68 -12.79
C VAL A 38 10.33 4.24 -13.70
N GLU A 39 11.43 4.98 -13.67
CA GLU A 39 12.68 4.64 -14.34
C GLU A 39 13.60 3.88 -13.38
N TYR A 40 14.18 2.78 -13.84
CA TYR A 40 15.16 2.00 -13.11
C TYR A 40 16.59 2.39 -13.53
N LEU A 41 17.38 2.79 -12.55
CA LEU A 41 18.75 3.29 -12.73
C LEU A 41 19.82 2.23 -12.41
N GLY A 42 19.40 0.99 -12.15
CA GLY A 42 20.32 -0.11 -11.83
C GLY A 42 20.91 -0.80 -13.06
N ARG A 43 21.95 -1.60 -12.84
CA ARG A 43 22.71 -2.29 -13.90
C ARG A 43 22.34 -3.75 -14.11
N LEU A 44 21.54 -4.33 -13.20
CA LEU A 44 21.15 -5.74 -13.21
C LEU A 44 19.64 -5.85 -13.22
N GLU A 45 19.12 -6.90 -13.83
CA GLU A 45 17.70 -7.25 -13.72
C GLU A 45 17.33 -7.60 -12.28
N ILE A 46 16.18 -7.10 -11.81
CA ILE A 46 15.65 -7.37 -10.48
C ILE A 46 14.14 -7.58 -10.53
N ALA A 47 13.63 -8.38 -9.60
CA ALA A 47 12.20 -8.50 -9.32
C ALA A 47 11.90 -7.99 -7.91
N ILE A 48 10.89 -7.14 -7.77
CA ILE A 48 10.46 -6.58 -6.49
C ILE A 48 8.95 -6.76 -6.34
N SER A 49 8.52 -7.23 -5.17
CA SER A 49 7.10 -7.24 -4.82
C SER A 49 6.67 -5.87 -4.30
N GLY A 50 5.59 -5.34 -4.88
CA GLY A 50 4.93 -4.13 -4.44
C GLY A 50 4.44 -4.27 -3.01
N ARG A 51 4.87 -3.37 -2.14
CA ARG A 51 4.54 -3.44 -0.71
C ARG A 51 3.05 -3.30 -0.45
N PHE A 52 2.35 -2.51 -1.25
CA PHE A 52 0.92 -2.22 -1.09
C PHE A 52 0.06 -3.19 -1.91
N THR A 53 0.37 -3.38 -3.19
CA THR A 53 -0.48 -4.18 -4.08
C THR A 53 -0.11 -5.66 -4.12
N GLY A 54 1.10 -6.04 -3.68
CA GLY A 54 1.65 -7.38 -3.84
C GLY A 54 2.04 -7.73 -5.28
N ARG A 55 1.91 -6.80 -6.25
CA ARG A 55 2.30 -7.03 -7.65
C ARG A 55 3.80 -7.19 -7.77
N ILE A 56 4.26 -8.12 -8.61
CA ILE A 56 5.69 -8.27 -8.89
C ILE A 56 6.07 -7.37 -10.06
N TYR A 57 6.98 -6.43 -9.82
CA TYR A 57 7.60 -5.58 -10.83
C TYR A 57 8.95 -6.16 -11.22
N ARG A 58 9.27 -6.16 -12.52
CA ARG A 58 10.53 -6.69 -13.06
C ARG A 58 11.23 -5.58 -13.81
N PHE A 59 12.30 -5.07 -13.23
CA PHE A 59 13.08 -3.98 -13.79
C PHE A 59 14.35 -4.53 -14.43
N ASN A 60 14.66 -4.07 -15.64
CA ASN A 60 15.89 -4.42 -16.33
C ASN A 60 16.50 -3.16 -16.98
N PRO A 61 17.83 -3.11 -17.15
CA PRO A 61 18.49 -1.91 -17.69
C PRO A 61 18.23 -1.69 -19.19
N VAL A 62 17.75 -2.69 -19.93
CA VAL A 62 17.44 -2.59 -21.37
C VAL A 62 16.11 -1.85 -21.61
N GLN A 63 15.16 -2.04 -20.70
CA GLN A 63 13.84 -1.42 -20.67
C GLN A 63 13.59 -0.86 -19.26
N PRO A 64 14.22 0.29 -18.93
CA PRO A 64 14.26 0.77 -17.56
C PRO A 64 12.96 1.41 -17.08
N ILE A 65 12.04 1.76 -17.99
CA ILE A 65 10.80 2.47 -17.65
C ILE A 65 9.65 1.46 -17.53
N GLN A 66 8.98 1.46 -16.38
CA GLN A 66 7.81 0.61 -16.12
C GLN A 66 6.71 1.41 -15.40
N GLN A 67 5.46 1.13 -15.72
CA GLN A 67 4.29 1.63 -14.99
C GLN A 67 4.11 0.90 -13.65
N VAL A 68 3.99 1.67 -12.58
CA VAL A 68 3.89 1.18 -11.20
C VAL A 68 2.67 1.82 -10.52
N ASP A 69 2.00 1.08 -9.63
CA ASP A 69 0.98 1.66 -8.74
C ASP A 69 1.63 2.78 -7.89
N PRO A 70 1.06 4.00 -7.81
CA PRO A 70 1.67 5.11 -7.10
C PRO A 70 2.00 4.81 -5.63
N ARG A 71 1.23 3.94 -4.98
CA ARG A 71 1.46 3.52 -3.58
C ARG A 71 2.69 2.64 -3.46
N ASP A 72 2.94 1.78 -4.45
CA ASP A 72 4.17 0.99 -4.51
C ASP A 72 5.35 1.85 -4.95
N ALA A 73 5.15 2.73 -5.94
CA ALA A 73 6.18 3.61 -6.48
C ALA A 73 6.77 4.53 -5.41
N PHE A 74 5.95 5.00 -4.46
CA PHE A 74 6.42 5.77 -3.30
C PHE A 74 7.60 5.08 -2.58
N TYR A 75 7.52 3.77 -2.37
CA TYR A 75 8.58 3.01 -1.70
C TYR A 75 9.79 2.75 -2.60
N LEU A 76 9.58 2.57 -3.90
CA LEU A 76 10.68 2.39 -4.86
C LEU A 76 11.51 3.68 -4.99
N LEU A 77 10.83 4.82 -5.15
CA LEU A 77 11.42 6.14 -5.29
C LEU A 77 12.14 6.64 -4.02
N ALA A 78 11.86 6.04 -2.86
CA ALA A 78 12.64 6.30 -1.65
C ALA A 78 14.10 5.81 -1.75
N SER A 79 14.41 4.93 -2.71
CA SER A 79 15.77 4.47 -2.98
C SER A 79 16.39 5.20 -4.17
N ARG A 80 17.72 5.35 -4.17
CA ARG A 80 18.48 5.97 -5.28
C ARG A 80 18.56 5.12 -6.55
N ARG A 81 17.88 3.96 -6.59
CA ARG A 81 17.87 3.05 -7.75
C ARG A 81 16.71 3.31 -8.70
N PHE A 82 15.78 4.19 -8.33
CA PHE A 82 14.60 4.50 -9.12
C PHE A 82 14.41 6.02 -9.24
N GLY A 83 13.87 6.44 -10.38
CA GLY A 83 13.48 7.81 -10.68
C GLY A 83 12.07 7.87 -11.26
N VAL A 84 11.56 9.09 -11.42
CA VAL A 84 10.29 9.33 -12.13
C VAL A 84 10.62 9.60 -13.59
N ALA A 85 10.07 8.79 -14.49
CA ALA A 85 10.18 9.03 -15.93
C ALA A 85 9.12 10.03 -16.38
N ARG A 86 9.46 10.88 -17.34
CA ARG A 86 8.56 11.88 -17.93
C ARG A 86 7.84 11.33 -19.15
#